data_AF-A0AAC9WMN7-F1
#
_entry.id   AF-A0AAC9WMN7-F1
#
_cell.length_a   1.000
_cell.length_b   1.000
_cell.length_c   1.000
_cell.angle_alpha   90.00
_cell.angle_beta   90.00
_cell.angle_gamma   90.00
#
_symmetry.space_group_name_H-M   'P 1'
#
loop_
_entity.id
_entity.type
_entity.pdbx_description
1 polymer ?
#
loop_
_entity_poly.entity_id
_entity_poly.type
_entity_poly.pdbx_seq_one_letter_code
_entity_poly.pdbx_strand_id
1 'polypeptide(L)'
;MAASKDAACQRRERHALPKSQKTIVIERIFDLLYDPATKTLSRTVVSSTDVQEAKEYCNTHQGTNFKPGGQAFNFMKDIVRGKSAHSIWPERLRTLGWGGQQRTGDGAIFEFVPWSVGTPDNLQADFKPTASTPRTVVQSLSLPLASKVFGRRDESWLLQVAVNLRIVETHLAIGENRQAEIAEVTHLQMDIKLRNVQIDALFLATLGGLGTKGKQALVTVEAKQDNQRILPEQIARQVHAAFKSSEAETVIPLALAAVRGQGIYAVEFKAVRRADLETFISPEFHRDAMFVFMPPVPGI
;
A
#
# COMPACT_ATOMS: atom_id res chain seq x y z
N MET A 1 -37.41 55.61 -8.89
CA MET A 1 -37.61 54.47 -7.96
C MET A 1 -36.57 53.42 -8.26
N ALA A 2 -35.44 53.48 -7.56
CA ALA A 2 -34.42 52.45 -7.57
C ALA A 2 -34.23 52.03 -6.11
N ALA A 3 -34.60 50.80 -5.79
CA ALA A 3 -34.45 50.23 -4.46
C ALA A 3 -33.54 48.99 -4.55
N SER A 4 -32.44 49.11 -3.82
CA SER A 4 -31.45 48.13 -3.41
C SER A 4 -31.92 46.67 -3.31
N LYS A 5 -31.08 45.75 -3.80
CA LYS A 5 -30.99 44.36 -3.33
C LYS A 5 -29.53 43.98 -3.11
N ASP A 6 -28.90 44.65 -2.15
CA ASP A 6 -27.88 44.02 -1.32
C ASP A 6 -28.58 43.09 -0.32
N ALA A 7 -28.22 41.80 -0.35
CA ALA A 7 -28.23 40.82 0.74
C ALA A 7 -28.59 39.42 0.23
N ALA A 8 -27.58 38.66 -0.19
CA ALA A 8 -27.50 37.20 0.04
C ALA A 8 -26.13 36.65 -0.39
N CYS A 9 -25.03 37.27 0.04
CA CYS A 9 -23.73 36.58 0.09
C CYS A 9 -23.69 35.78 1.40
N GLN A 10 -24.54 34.75 1.50
CA GLN A 10 -24.43 33.77 2.58
C GLN A 10 -23.48 32.67 2.14
N ARG A 11 -22.34 32.64 2.86
CA ARG A 11 -21.33 31.60 2.90
C ARG A 11 -21.95 30.22 2.71
N ARG A 12 -21.61 29.55 1.60
CA ARG A 12 -21.71 28.10 1.53
C ARG A 12 -20.70 27.53 2.52
N GLU A 13 -21.19 27.20 3.71
CA GLU A 13 -20.47 26.35 4.65
C GLU A 13 -20.01 25.10 3.92
N ARG A 14 -18.71 24.83 4.02
CA ARG A 14 -18.10 23.57 3.58
C ARG A 14 -18.82 22.45 4.31
N HIS A 15 -19.74 21.76 3.64
CA HIS A 15 -20.29 20.50 4.12
C HIS A 15 -19.11 19.56 4.38
N ALA A 16 -18.86 19.28 5.66
CA ALA A 16 -17.96 18.21 6.05
C ALA A 16 -18.44 16.93 5.36
N LEU A 17 -17.54 16.25 4.65
CA LEU A 17 -17.83 14.95 4.07
C LEU A 17 -18.48 14.06 5.16
N PRO A 18 -19.57 13.34 4.86
CA PRO A 18 -20.21 12.49 5.85
C PRO A 18 -19.18 11.49 6.37
N LYS A 19 -18.82 11.63 7.66
CA LYS A 19 -17.88 10.72 8.33
C LYS A 19 -18.41 9.30 8.17
N SER A 20 -17.56 8.39 7.70
CA SER A 20 -17.90 6.98 7.58
C SER A 20 -18.40 6.47 8.93
N GLN A 21 -19.54 5.78 8.97
CA GLN A 21 -20.04 5.16 10.22
C GLN A 21 -18.99 4.23 10.85
N LYS A 22 -18.07 3.69 10.04
CA LYS A 22 -16.96 2.83 10.50
C LYS A 22 -15.99 3.54 11.44
N THR A 23 -15.84 4.86 11.32
CA THR A 23 -15.01 5.68 12.22
C THR A 23 -15.48 5.52 13.66
N ILE A 24 -16.79 5.57 13.88
CA ILE A 24 -17.42 5.44 15.20
C ILE A 24 -17.16 4.05 15.80
N VAL A 25 -17.19 3.00 14.97
CA VAL A 25 -16.89 1.63 15.42
C VAL A 25 -15.43 1.51 15.88
N ILE A 26 -14.48 2.12 15.16
CA ILE A 26 -13.07 2.12 15.57
C ILE A 26 -12.90 2.85 16.92
N GLU A 27 -13.53 4.03 17.07
CA GLU A 27 -13.48 4.79 18.34
C GLU A 27 -14.06 3.99 19.50
N ARG A 28 -15.19 3.29 19.30
CA ARG A 28 -15.79 2.44 20.32
C ARG A 28 -14.86 1.33 20.77
N ILE A 29 -14.25 0.61 19.82
CA ILE A 29 -13.31 -0.47 20.17
C ILE A 29 -12.10 0.11 20.92
N PHE A 30 -11.58 1.25 20.48
CA PHE A 30 -10.48 1.91 21.16
C PHE A 30 -10.84 2.29 22.60
N ASP A 31 -12.00 2.91 22.82
CA ASP A 31 -12.46 3.32 24.15
C ASP A 31 -12.68 2.14 25.11
N LEU A 32 -12.99 0.96 24.59
CA LEU A 32 -13.10 -0.26 25.39
C LEU A 32 -11.73 -0.82 25.81
N LEU A 33 -10.70 -0.58 25.01
CA LEU A 33 -9.37 -1.16 25.23
C LEU A 33 -8.40 -0.18 25.89
N TYR A 34 -8.62 1.12 25.73
CA TYR A 34 -7.72 2.19 26.15
C TYR A 34 -8.02 2.65 27.57
N ASP A 35 -6.99 2.58 28.41
CA ASP A 35 -7.02 3.19 29.72
C ASP A 35 -6.44 4.62 29.64
N PRO A 36 -7.25 5.67 29.86
CA PRO A 36 -6.79 7.05 29.80
C PRO A 36 -5.83 7.42 30.92
N ALA A 37 -5.82 6.70 32.05
CA ALA A 37 -4.94 6.98 33.18
C ALA A 37 -3.50 6.55 32.87
N THR A 38 -3.33 5.34 32.34
CA THR A 38 -2.01 4.80 31.96
C THR A 38 -1.59 5.16 30.54
N LYS A 39 -2.53 5.65 29.72
CA LYS A 39 -2.37 5.88 28.27
C LYS A 39 -1.97 4.61 27.50
N THR A 40 -2.39 3.45 28.00
CA THR A 40 -2.08 2.15 27.39
C THR A 40 -3.34 1.41 26.94
N LEU A 41 -3.17 0.48 25.99
CA LEU A 41 -4.22 -0.45 25.62
C LEU A 41 -4.05 -1.75 26.42
N SER A 42 -5.14 -2.28 26.95
CA SER A 42 -5.18 -3.61 27.59
C SER A 42 -4.76 -4.73 26.63
N ARG A 43 -5.01 -4.53 25.33
CA ARG A 43 -4.44 -5.27 24.21
C ARG A 43 -4.52 -4.43 22.94
N THR A 44 -3.62 -4.68 22.00
CA THR A 44 -3.53 -3.94 20.73
C THR A 44 -4.31 -4.60 19.60
N VAL A 45 -4.39 -5.93 19.60
CA VAL A 45 -5.02 -6.73 18.53
C VAL A 45 -6.53 -6.69 18.67
N VAL A 46 -7.23 -6.36 17.58
CA VAL A 46 -8.69 -6.34 17.46
C VAL A 46 -9.16 -7.57 16.68
N SER A 47 -10.13 -8.29 17.25
CA SER A 47 -10.70 -9.53 16.72
C SER A 47 -11.99 -9.30 15.93
N SER A 48 -12.51 -10.35 15.28
CA SER A 48 -13.82 -10.30 14.64
C SER A 48 -14.95 -10.03 15.64
N THR A 49 -14.84 -10.59 16.85
CA THR A 49 -15.83 -10.45 17.91
C THR A 49 -15.95 -8.99 18.34
N ASP A 50 -14.82 -8.32 18.58
CA ASP A 50 -14.78 -6.89 18.94
C ASP A 50 -15.51 -6.02 17.91
N VAL A 51 -15.29 -6.32 16.62
CA VAL A 51 -15.92 -5.57 15.53
C VAL A 51 -17.42 -5.80 15.48
N GLN A 52 -17.91 -7.01 15.76
CA GLN A 52 -19.36 -7.26 15.78
C GLN A 52 -20.02 -6.62 17.00
N GLU A 53 -19.46 -6.80 18.20
CA GLU A 53 -19.98 -6.20 19.43
C GLU A 53 -20.03 -4.67 19.33
N ALA A 54 -18.98 -4.05 18.78
CA ALA A 54 -18.96 -2.62 18.56
C ALA A 54 -19.99 -2.15 17.52
N LYS A 55 -20.21 -2.89 16.43
CA LYS A 55 -21.26 -2.57 15.44
C LYS A 55 -22.65 -2.68 16.05
N GLU A 56 -22.91 -3.73 16.81
CA GLU A 56 -24.19 -3.94 17.51
C GLU A 56 -24.45 -2.79 18.49
N TYR A 57 -23.45 -2.44 19.30
CA TYR A 57 -23.53 -1.31 20.20
C TYR A 57 -23.85 0.00 19.47
N CYS A 58 -23.13 0.30 18.39
CA CYS A 58 -23.34 1.53 17.61
C CYS A 58 -24.71 1.55 16.91
N ASN A 59 -25.22 0.40 16.45
CA ASN A 59 -26.56 0.32 15.87
C ASN A 59 -27.63 0.67 16.91
N THR A 60 -27.50 0.13 18.13
CA THR A 60 -28.47 0.35 19.21
C THR A 60 -28.38 1.76 19.81
N HIS A 61 -27.17 2.31 19.99
CA HIS A 61 -26.96 3.52 20.79
C HIS A 61 -26.61 4.76 19.98
N GLN A 62 -26.15 4.61 18.72
CA GLN A 62 -25.63 5.70 17.91
C GLN A 62 -26.32 5.82 16.54
N GLY A 63 -27.40 5.06 16.33
CA GLY A 63 -28.23 5.14 15.12
C GLY A 63 -27.50 4.71 13.84
N THR A 64 -26.43 3.91 13.95
CA THR A 64 -25.79 3.33 12.76
C THR A 64 -26.63 2.20 12.18
N ASN A 65 -26.40 1.88 10.90
CA ASN A 65 -27.18 0.87 10.19
C ASN A 65 -26.26 -0.23 9.62
N PHE A 66 -25.39 -0.80 10.45
CA PHE A 66 -24.56 -1.93 10.03
C PHE A 66 -25.39 -3.19 9.88
N LYS A 67 -25.15 -3.95 8.80
CA LYS A 67 -25.79 -5.26 8.61
C LYS A 67 -25.36 -6.24 9.71
N PRO A 68 -26.30 -6.87 10.44
CA PRO A 68 -26.00 -7.96 11.38
C PRO A 68 -25.25 -9.10 10.67
N GLY A 69 -24.22 -9.65 11.31
CA GLY A 69 -23.40 -10.73 10.72
C GLY A 69 -22.55 -10.32 9.51
N GLY A 70 -22.44 -9.03 9.20
CA GLY A 70 -21.61 -8.56 8.08
C GLY A 70 -20.14 -8.92 8.27
N GLN A 71 -19.49 -9.45 7.22
CA GLN A 71 -18.13 -9.99 7.31
C GLN A 71 -17.12 -8.97 7.88
N ALA A 72 -16.51 -9.28 9.03
CA ALA A 72 -15.50 -8.45 9.68
C ALA A 72 -14.27 -8.20 8.77
N PHE A 73 -13.99 -9.11 7.84
CA PHE A 73 -12.91 -8.96 6.87
C PHE A 73 -13.10 -7.76 5.91
N ASN A 74 -14.35 -7.46 5.53
CA ASN A 74 -14.64 -6.26 4.75
C ASN A 74 -14.37 -4.97 5.54
N PHE A 75 -14.56 -5.02 6.87
CA PHE A 75 -14.25 -3.88 7.75
C PHE A 75 -12.75 -3.57 7.72
N MET A 76 -11.89 -4.57 7.92
CA MET A 76 -10.42 -4.41 7.76
C MET A 76 -10.08 -3.80 6.40
N LYS A 77 -10.66 -4.35 5.33
CA LYS A 77 -10.31 -3.95 3.95
C LYS A 77 -10.51 -2.46 3.77
N ASP A 78 -11.60 -1.92 4.32
CA ASP A 78 -11.96 -0.53 4.10
C ASP A 78 -11.18 0.42 5.01
N ILE A 79 -10.78 0.01 6.23
CA ILE A 79 -10.12 0.89 7.21
C ILE A 79 -8.58 0.87 7.14
N VAL A 80 -7.98 -0.17 6.56
CA VAL A 80 -6.50 -0.29 6.43
C VAL A 80 -6.05 -0.33 4.97
N ARG A 81 -6.67 -1.18 4.14
CA ARG A 81 -6.20 -1.42 2.75
C ARG A 81 -6.81 -0.47 1.71
N GLY A 82 -8.01 0.04 1.97
CA GLY A 82 -8.79 0.80 1.00
C GLY A 82 -8.23 2.21 0.77
N LYS A 83 -8.50 2.78 -0.42
CA LYS A 83 -8.12 4.17 -0.76
C LYS A 83 -8.60 5.21 0.26
N SER A 84 -9.74 4.96 0.89
CA SER A 84 -10.33 5.85 1.90
C SER A 84 -9.88 5.54 3.34
N ALA A 85 -8.95 4.61 3.55
CA ALA A 85 -8.51 4.18 4.89
C ALA A 85 -8.15 5.36 5.79
N HIS A 86 -7.32 6.30 5.28
CA HIS A 86 -6.96 7.52 6.01
C HIS A 86 -8.16 8.35 6.44
N SER A 87 -9.13 8.55 5.53
CA SER A 87 -10.35 9.32 5.83
C SER A 87 -11.31 8.62 6.79
N ILE A 88 -11.21 7.30 6.92
CA ILE A 88 -12.03 6.50 7.84
C ILE A 88 -11.39 6.45 9.23
N TRP A 89 -10.06 6.49 9.32
CA TRP A 89 -9.35 6.42 10.60
C TRP A 89 -9.65 7.65 11.48
N PRO A 90 -10.07 7.46 12.75
CA PRO A 90 -10.53 8.58 13.58
C PRO A 90 -9.44 9.62 13.85
N GLU A 91 -9.75 10.90 13.61
CA GLU A 91 -8.85 12.03 13.90
C GLU A 91 -8.42 12.06 15.37
N ARG A 92 -9.32 11.68 16.29
CA ARG A 92 -9.02 11.59 17.72
C ARG A 92 -7.88 10.60 17.99
N LEU A 93 -7.93 9.41 17.41
CA LEU A 93 -6.89 8.39 17.57
C LEU A 93 -5.57 8.85 16.96
N ARG A 94 -5.62 9.52 15.81
CA ARG A 94 -4.43 10.16 15.20
C ARG A 94 -3.78 11.17 16.15
N THR A 95 -4.58 12.04 16.74
CA THR A 95 -4.10 13.03 17.71
C THR A 95 -3.52 12.37 18.97
N LEU A 96 -4.05 11.22 19.38
CA LEU A 96 -3.52 10.42 20.48
C LEU A 96 -2.27 9.59 20.11
N GLY A 97 -1.82 9.64 18.86
CA GLY A 97 -0.65 8.90 18.39
C GLY A 97 -0.93 7.42 18.13
N TRP A 98 -2.14 7.06 17.71
CA TRP A 98 -2.53 5.69 17.41
C TRP A 98 -2.94 5.50 15.95
N GLY A 99 -2.28 4.55 15.28
CA GLY A 99 -2.57 4.08 13.94
C GLY A 99 -3.18 2.68 13.92
N GLY A 100 -3.49 2.21 12.72
CA GLY A 100 -3.99 0.86 12.47
C GLY A 100 -3.07 0.12 11.51
N GLN A 101 -2.74 -1.13 11.83
CA GLN A 101 -2.05 -2.01 10.91
C GLN A 101 -2.83 -3.30 10.70
N GLN A 102 -2.64 -3.90 9.53
CA GLN A 102 -3.26 -5.18 9.25
C GLN A 102 -2.61 -6.30 10.06
N ARG A 103 -3.43 -7.09 10.73
CA ARG A 103 -3.08 -8.42 11.25
C ARG A 103 -3.88 -9.50 10.55
N THR A 104 -3.24 -10.65 10.37
CA THR A 104 -3.81 -11.85 9.74
C THR A 104 -3.50 -13.06 10.61
N GLY A 105 -4.44 -14.01 10.67
CA GLY A 105 -4.34 -15.18 11.54
C GLY A 105 -5.16 -15.02 12.83
N ASP A 106 -5.53 -16.14 13.45
CA ASP A 106 -6.12 -16.25 14.80
C ASP A 106 -7.34 -15.34 15.08
N GLY A 107 -8.17 -15.09 14.06
CA GLY A 107 -9.37 -14.24 14.19
C GLY A 107 -9.07 -12.74 14.32
N ALA A 108 -7.80 -12.32 14.18
CA ALA A 108 -7.40 -10.92 14.17
C ALA A 108 -7.89 -10.21 12.90
N ILE A 109 -8.39 -8.99 13.07
CA ILE A 109 -8.86 -8.11 12.02
C ILE A 109 -7.83 -7.01 11.76
N PHE A 110 -7.38 -6.32 12.80
CA PHE A 110 -6.32 -5.32 12.73
C PHE A 110 -5.66 -5.17 14.11
N GLU A 111 -4.61 -4.37 14.19
CA GLU A 111 -3.98 -4.01 15.46
C GLU A 111 -3.82 -2.49 15.56
N PHE A 112 -4.08 -1.96 16.74
CA PHE A 112 -3.70 -0.60 17.10
C PHE A 112 -2.20 -0.54 17.36
N VAL A 113 -1.51 0.33 16.63
CA VAL A 113 -0.08 0.55 16.80
C VAL A 113 0.19 1.98 17.24
N PRO A 114 1.10 2.18 18.20
CA PRO A 114 1.57 3.52 18.51
C PRO A 114 2.29 4.08 17.29
N TRP A 115 2.01 5.32 16.95
CA TRP A 115 2.84 6.11 16.06
C TRP A 115 4.14 6.42 16.78
N SER A 116 5.23 5.79 16.37
CA SER A 116 6.55 6.21 16.78
C SER A 116 6.85 7.59 16.20
N VAL A 117 7.33 8.50 17.06
CA VAL A 117 7.78 9.84 16.65
C VAL A 117 8.80 9.68 15.51
N GLY A 118 8.49 10.22 14.33
CA GLY A 118 9.33 10.14 13.14
C GLY A 118 8.91 9.11 12.08
N THR A 119 7.92 8.26 12.36
CA THR A 119 7.35 7.35 11.34
C THR A 119 6.17 8.02 10.63
N PRO A 120 6.13 8.09 9.29
CA PRO A 120 5.00 8.64 8.55
C PRO A 120 3.69 7.92 8.89
N ASP A 121 2.56 8.63 8.89
CA ASP A 121 1.24 8.01 8.96
C ASP A 121 1.12 7.03 7.77
N ASN A 122 1.14 5.74 8.09
CA ASN A 122 1.06 4.66 7.11
C ASN A 122 -0.23 4.71 6.29
N LEU A 123 -1.27 5.36 6.80
CA LEU A 123 -2.51 5.58 6.09
C LEU A 123 -2.44 6.79 5.15
N GLN A 124 -1.54 7.77 5.39
CA GLN A 124 -1.32 8.91 4.48
C GLN A 124 -0.47 8.58 3.26
N ALA A 125 0.42 7.59 3.35
CA ALA A 125 1.24 7.19 2.22
C ALA A 125 0.35 6.68 1.07
N ASP A 126 0.14 7.52 0.06
CA ASP A 126 -0.66 7.23 -1.13
C ASP A 126 0.24 7.37 -2.35
N PHE A 127 0.90 6.28 -2.71
CA PHE A 127 1.81 6.25 -3.84
C PHE A 127 1.02 6.24 -5.14
N LYS A 128 0.99 7.39 -5.83
CA LYS A 128 0.34 7.58 -7.13
C LYS A 128 1.19 8.46 -8.03
N PRO A 129 1.09 8.30 -9.36
CA PRO A 129 1.72 9.23 -10.29
C PRO A 129 1.27 10.67 -10.01
N THR A 130 2.23 11.58 -9.95
CA THR A 130 2.03 13.03 -9.84
C THR A 130 2.36 13.71 -11.18
N ALA A 131 2.19 15.03 -11.25
CA ALA A 131 2.59 15.80 -12.43
C ALA A 131 4.11 15.75 -12.68
N SER A 132 4.92 15.52 -11.64
CA SER A 132 6.37 15.40 -11.71
C SER A 132 6.88 13.97 -11.90
N THR A 133 6.01 12.96 -11.84
CA THR A 133 6.43 11.56 -12.02
C THR A 133 6.95 11.35 -13.45
N PRO A 134 8.21 10.89 -13.64
CA PRO A 134 8.78 10.64 -14.96
C PRO A 134 7.94 9.64 -15.76
N ARG A 135 7.65 9.96 -17.03
CA ARG A 135 6.81 9.12 -17.89
C ARG A 135 7.65 8.52 -19.02
N THR A 136 7.64 7.19 -19.11
CA THR A 136 8.31 6.45 -20.19
C THR A 136 7.28 5.70 -21.00
N VAL A 137 7.26 5.92 -22.32
CA VAL A 137 6.38 5.14 -23.20
C VAL A 137 6.98 3.76 -23.42
N VAL A 138 6.15 2.72 -23.27
CA VAL A 138 6.51 1.33 -23.48
C VAL A 138 5.59 0.74 -24.54
N GLN A 139 6.18 0.17 -25.58
CA GLN A 139 5.42 -0.54 -26.60
C GLN A 139 4.78 -1.78 -25.97
N SER A 140 3.50 -2.02 -26.24
CA SER A 140 2.79 -3.22 -25.76
C SER A 140 2.46 -4.20 -26.89
N LEU A 141 2.95 -3.95 -28.10
CA LEU A 141 2.68 -4.77 -29.29
C LEU A 141 3.26 -6.19 -29.15
N SER A 142 4.32 -6.36 -28.36
CA SER A 142 4.91 -7.67 -28.08
C SER A 142 4.04 -8.59 -27.21
N LEU A 143 3.00 -8.07 -26.55
CA LEU A 143 2.07 -8.91 -25.79
C LEU A 143 1.12 -9.64 -26.74
N PRO A 144 0.95 -10.98 -26.62
CA PRO A 144 0.03 -11.75 -27.44
C PRO A 144 -1.40 -11.21 -27.38
N LEU A 145 -2.05 -11.07 -28.54
CA LEU A 145 -3.46 -10.62 -28.60
C LEU A 145 -4.38 -11.52 -27.78
N ALA A 146 -4.14 -12.84 -27.81
CA ALA A 146 -4.88 -13.81 -27.01
C ALA A 146 -4.85 -13.46 -25.51
N SER A 147 -3.70 -13.03 -24.98
CA SER A 147 -3.57 -12.62 -23.58
C SER A 147 -4.35 -11.33 -23.28
N LYS A 148 -4.36 -10.37 -24.22
CA LYS A 148 -5.08 -9.09 -24.07
C LYS A 148 -6.61 -9.27 -24.08
N VAL A 149 -7.13 -10.23 -24.85
CA VAL A 149 -8.59 -10.47 -24.99
C VAL A 149 -9.24 -10.82 -23.65
N PHE A 150 -8.53 -11.49 -22.74
CA PHE A 150 -9.08 -11.86 -21.44
C PHE A 150 -9.32 -10.66 -20.51
N GLY A 151 -8.67 -9.51 -20.74
CA GLY A 151 -8.93 -8.27 -20.01
C GLY A 151 -8.90 -8.39 -18.49
N ARG A 152 -8.05 -9.29 -17.97
CA ARG A 152 -7.96 -9.62 -16.54
C ARG A 152 -7.62 -8.40 -15.71
N ARG A 153 -8.16 -8.33 -14.49
CA ARG A 153 -7.96 -7.20 -13.55
C ARG A 153 -7.52 -7.73 -12.19
N ASP A 154 -6.42 -8.46 -12.21
CA ASP A 154 -5.82 -9.07 -11.03
C ASP A 154 -4.31 -8.85 -11.04
N GLU A 155 -3.72 -8.92 -9.86
CA GLU A 155 -2.29 -8.67 -9.61
C GLU A 155 -1.41 -9.63 -10.40
N SER A 156 -1.85 -10.86 -10.65
CA SER A 156 -1.12 -11.82 -11.49
C SER A 156 -1.03 -11.36 -12.94
N TRP A 157 -2.11 -10.82 -13.51
CA TRP A 157 -2.07 -10.23 -14.86
C TRP A 157 -1.16 -9.01 -14.94
N LEU A 158 -1.22 -8.12 -13.94
CA LEU A 158 -0.33 -6.96 -13.85
C LEU A 158 1.15 -7.38 -13.88
N LEU A 159 1.53 -8.38 -13.09
CA LEU A 159 2.89 -8.90 -13.04
C LEU A 159 3.32 -9.59 -14.34
N GLN A 160 2.44 -10.38 -14.95
CA GLN A 160 2.73 -11.01 -16.25
C GLN A 160 3.04 -9.94 -17.30
N VAL A 161 2.24 -8.87 -17.35
CA VAL A 161 2.50 -7.75 -18.26
C VAL A 161 3.82 -7.06 -17.91
N ALA A 162 4.08 -6.79 -16.63
CA ALA A 162 5.32 -6.17 -16.19
C ALA A 162 6.56 -6.97 -16.60
N VAL A 163 6.53 -8.30 -16.45
CA VAL A 163 7.62 -9.20 -16.83
C VAL A 163 7.79 -9.25 -18.36
N ASN A 164 6.71 -9.42 -19.12
CA ASN A 164 6.78 -9.49 -20.58
C ASN A 164 7.26 -8.18 -21.22
N LEU A 165 6.94 -7.04 -20.60
CA LEU A 165 7.35 -5.71 -21.05
C LEU A 165 8.62 -5.19 -20.36
N ARG A 166 9.29 -6.03 -19.56
CA ARG A 166 10.57 -5.71 -18.91
C ARG A 166 10.51 -4.44 -18.06
N ILE A 167 9.42 -4.24 -17.34
CA ILE A 167 9.15 -2.98 -16.61
C ILE A 167 10.11 -2.79 -15.45
N VAL A 168 10.39 -3.84 -14.68
CA VAL A 168 11.33 -3.78 -13.55
C VAL A 168 12.75 -3.54 -14.06
N GLU A 169 13.15 -4.29 -15.09
CA GLU A 169 14.47 -4.15 -15.72
C GLU A 169 14.65 -2.75 -16.29
N THR A 170 13.65 -2.24 -17.01
CA THR A 170 13.66 -0.89 -17.56
C THR A 170 13.75 0.13 -16.44
N HIS A 171 12.91 0.03 -15.39
CA HIS A 171 12.92 0.95 -14.26
C HIS A 171 14.29 1.04 -13.62
N LEU A 172 14.92 -0.09 -13.34
CA LEU A 172 16.25 -0.15 -12.72
C LEU A 172 17.37 0.34 -13.68
N ALA A 173 17.22 0.15 -14.99
CA ALA A 173 18.20 0.56 -15.98
C ALA A 173 18.17 2.06 -16.28
N ILE A 174 16.98 2.67 -16.31
CA ILE A 174 16.77 4.05 -16.76
C ILE A 174 16.51 5.02 -15.61
N GLY A 175 16.58 6.32 -15.94
CA GLY A 175 16.25 7.40 -15.02
C GLY A 175 17.44 7.93 -14.23
N GLU A 176 17.29 9.16 -13.76
CA GLU A 176 18.24 9.80 -12.87
C GLU A 176 18.11 9.21 -11.45
N ASN A 177 19.13 9.37 -10.62
CA ASN A 177 19.16 8.88 -9.23
C ASN A 177 19.02 7.35 -9.05
N ARG A 178 19.61 6.52 -9.93
CA ARG A 178 19.68 5.06 -9.70
C ARG A 178 20.49 4.75 -8.44
N GLN A 179 20.00 3.84 -7.60
CA GLN A 179 20.68 3.48 -6.34
C GLN A 179 21.89 2.56 -6.55
N ALA A 180 21.90 1.81 -7.64
CA ALA A 180 22.97 0.88 -7.96
C ALA A 180 23.18 0.84 -9.47
N GLU A 181 24.43 0.59 -9.85
CA GLU A 181 24.76 0.18 -11.21
C GLU A 181 24.46 -1.33 -11.34
N ILE A 182 23.52 -1.68 -12.21
CA ILE A 182 23.03 -3.05 -12.38
C ILE A 182 23.42 -3.53 -13.78
N ALA A 183 24.10 -4.67 -13.84
CA ALA A 183 24.55 -5.30 -15.07
C ALA A 183 23.48 -6.22 -15.67
N GLU A 184 22.72 -6.90 -14.82
CA GLU A 184 21.70 -7.87 -15.23
C GLU A 184 20.55 -7.88 -14.22
N VAL A 185 19.32 -8.07 -14.70
CA VAL A 185 18.15 -8.35 -13.87
C VAL A 185 17.45 -9.59 -14.42
N THR A 186 17.26 -10.60 -13.56
CA THR A 186 16.61 -11.86 -13.90
C THR A 186 15.33 -12.02 -13.08
N HIS A 187 14.19 -12.19 -13.72
CA HIS A 187 12.96 -12.61 -13.03
C HIS A 187 13.12 -14.06 -12.55
N LEU A 188 12.97 -14.30 -11.25
CA LEU A 188 13.11 -15.62 -10.65
C LEU A 188 11.77 -16.33 -10.58
N GLN A 189 10.81 -15.73 -9.87
CA GLN A 189 9.55 -16.39 -9.53
C GLN A 189 8.45 -15.37 -9.19
N MET A 190 7.19 -15.73 -9.48
CA MET A 190 5.98 -15.04 -9.02
C MET A 190 5.27 -15.84 -7.92
N ASP A 191 4.45 -15.16 -7.12
CA ASP A 191 3.58 -15.72 -6.07
C ASP A 191 4.35 -16.58 -5.05
N ILE A 192 5.43 -16.04 -4.49
CA ILE A 192 6.21 -16.74 -3.46
C ILE A 192 5.45 -16.68 -2.14
N LYS A 193 4.95 -17.84 -1.71
CA LYS A 193 4.24 -17.99 -0.43
C LYS A 193 5.20 -18.49 0.65
N LEU A 194 5.49 -17.61 1.59
CA LEU A 194 6.18 -17.92 2.83
C LEU A 194 5.16 -17.96 3.97
N ARG A 195 5.50 -18.62 5.09
CA ARG A 195 4.57 -18.95 6.19
C ARG A 195 3.62 -17.80 6.58
N ASN A 196 4.10 -16.56 6.62
CA ASN A 196 3.33 -15.37 7.02
C ASN A 196 3.48 -14.18 6.06
N VAL A 197 4.13 -14.38 4.90
CA VAL A 197 4.45 -13.30 3.96
C VAL A 197 4.32 -13.83 2.54
N GLN A 198 3.68 -13.05 1.68
CA GLN A 198 3.65 -13.30 0.24
C GLN A 198 4.53 -12.25 -0.44
N ILE A 199 5.37 -12.68 -1.36
CA ILE A 199 6.11 -11.80 -2.27
C ILE A 199 5.52 -12.03 -3.66
N ASP A 200 4.93 -11.00 -4.27
CA ASP A 200 4.17 -11.17 -5.51
C ASP A 200 5.09 -11.50 -6.69
N ALA A 201 6.27 -10.89 -6.75
CA ALA A 201 7.36 -11.32 -7.63
C ALA A 201 8.75 -11.06 -7.04
N LEU A 202 9.72 -11.90 -7.40
CA LEU A 202 11.12 -11.80 -6.99
C LEU A 202 12.03 -11.80 -8.22
N PHE A 203 12.96 -10.86 -8.24
CA PHE A 203 14.01 -10.78 -9.25
C PHE A 203 15.39 -10.82 -8.58
N LEU A 204 16.40 -11.21 -9.35
CA LEU A 204 17.80 -11.16 -8.99
C LEU A 204 18.47 -10.07 -9.82
N ALA A 205 19.10 -9.11 -9.17
CA ALA A 205 19.92 -8.09 -9.82
C ALA A 205 21.40 -8.39 -9.58
N THR A 206 22.16 -8.50 -10.67
CA THR A 206 23.62 -8.59 -10.63
C THR A 206 24.20 -7.18 -10.71
N LEU A 207 24.93 -6.77 -9.67
CA LEU A 207 25.52 -5.45 -9.57
C LEU A 207 26.75 -5.32 -10.50
N GLY A 208 26.87 -4.17 -11.17
CA GLY A 208 27.89 -3.89 -12.19
C GLY A 208 29.02 -2.95 -11.76
N GLY A 209 28.85 -2.25 -10.64
CA GLY A 209 29.77 -1.19 -10.21
C GLY A 209 31.17 -1.67 -9.80
N LEU A 210 32.17 -0.79 -9.92
CA LEU A 210 33.52 -1.01 -9.38
C LEU A 210 33.44 -1.32 -7.87
N GLY A 211 33.87 -2.51 -7.47
CA GLY A 211 33.82 -3.00 -6.08
C GLY A 211 32.56 -3.78 -5.68
N THR A 212 31.49 -3.73 -6.49
CA THR A 212 30.27 -4.54 -6.32
C THR A 212 30.00 -5.48 -7.49
N LYS A 213 30.89 -5.49 -8.50
CA LYS A 213 30.77 -6.31 -9.70
C LYS A 213 30.58 -7.80 -9.35
N GLY A 214 29.47 -8.37 -9.82
CA GLY A 214 29.11 -9.77 -9.58
C GLY A 214 28.44 -10.04 -8.23
N LYS A 215 28.31 -9.04 -7.36
CA LYS A 215 27.45 -9.14 -6.17
C LYS A 215 25.99 -9.17 -6.58
N GLN A 216 25.18 -9.85 -5.78
CA GLN A 216 23.76 -10.04 -6.05
C GLN A 216 22.91 -9.24 -5.07
N ALA A 217 21.87 -8.60 -5.58
CA ALA A 217 20.78 -8.03 -4.81
C ALA A 217 19.48 -8.72 -5.19
N LEU A 218 18.64 -9.01 -4.20
CA LEU A 218 17.27 -9.42 -4.47
C LEU A 218 16.40 -8.19 -4.70
N VAL A 219 15.42 -8.31 -5.60
CA VAL A 219 14.45 -7.27 -5.86
C VAL A 219 13.07 -7.85 -5.57
N THR A 220 12.42 -7.38 -4.50
CA THR A 220 11.08 -7.81 -4.12
C THR A 220 10.04 -6.88 -4.72
N VAL A 221 8.97 -7.42 -5.30
CA VAL A 221 7.91 -6.64 -5.94
C VAL A 221 6.56 -6.94 -5.30
N GLU A 222 5.89 -5.90 -4.81
CA GLU A 222 4.46 -5.91 -4.47
C GLU A 222 3.63 -5.39 -5.64
N ALA A 223 2.57 -6.08 -6.03
CA ALA A 223 1.67 -5.68 -7.11
C ALA A 223 0.32 -5.19 -6.56
N LYS A 224 -0.22 -4.13 -7.15
CA LYS A 224 -1.50 -3.54 -6.77
C LYS A 224 -2.36 -3.17 -7.97
N GLN A 225 -3.64 -3.47 -7.88
CA GLN A 225 -4.63 -2.96 -8.82
C GLN A 225 -4.92 -1.48 -8.57
N ASP A 226 -5.52 -0.81 -9.57
CA ASP A 226 -5.75 0.64 -9.57
C ASP A 226 -6.56 1.12 -8.35
N ASN A 227 -7.41 0.27 -7.79
CA ASN A 227 -8.27 0.54 -6.64
C ASN A 227 -7.65 0.20 -5.27
N GLN A 228 -6.42 -0.31 -5.23
CA GLN A 228 -5.73 -0.72 -4.01
C GLN A 228 -4.59 0.26 -3.67
N ARG A 229 -4.21 0.30 -2.38
CA ARG A 229 -3.06 1.06 -1.90
C ARG A 229 -1.81 0.17 -1.87
N ILE A 230 -0.66 0.78 -2.16
CA ILE A 230 0.64 0.22 -1.82
C ILE A 230 0.84 0.40 -0.31
N LEU A 231 1.10 -0.71 0.41
CA LEU A 231 1.21 -0.71 1.87
C LEU A 231 2.68 -0.90 2.28
N PRO A 232 3.34 0.11 2.88
CA PRO A 232 4.72 0.02 3.34
C PRO A 232 5.00 -1.19 4.25
N GLU A 233 4.04 -1.60 5.08
CA GLU A 233 4.21 -2.75 5.99
C GLU A 233 4.24 -4.09 5.25
N GLN A 234 3.56 -4.21 4.10
CA GLN A 234 3.68 -5.40 3.28
C GLN A 234 5.08 -5.49 2.70
N ILE A 235 5.59 -4.38 2.17
CA ILE A 235 6.93 -4.27 1.60
C ILE A 235 7.98 -4.52 2.68
N ALA A 236 7.86 -3.93 3.87
CA ALA A 236 8.77 -4.16 4.99
C ALA A 236 8.85 -5.66 5.35
N ARG A 237 7.70 -6.33 5.46
CA ARG A 237 7.64 -7.77 5.73
C ARG A 237 8.31 -8.59 4.63
N GLN A 238 8.15 -8.20 3.36
CA GLN A 238 8.81 -8.87 2.23
C GLN A 238 10.33 -8.74 2.29
N VAL A 239 10.85 -7.57 2.67
CA VAL A 239 12.31 -7.37 2.88
C VAL A 239 12.85 -8.31 3.95
N HIS A 240 12.22 -8.35 5.14
CA HIS A 240 12.63 -9.28 6.19
C HIS A 240 12.54 -10.74 5.74
N ALA A 241 11.48 -11.09 5.01
CA ALA A 241 11.29 -12.45 4.52
C ALA A 241 12.35 -12.85 3.48
N ALA A 242 12.70 -11.96 2.56
CA ALA A 242 13.73 -12.17 1.55
C ALA A 242 15.12 -12.37 2.18
N PHE A 243 15.48 -11.58 3.19
CA PHE A 243 16.73 -11.79 3.94
C PHE A 243 16.75 -13.09 4.74
N LYS A 244 15.60 -13.54 5.25
CA LYS A 244 15.50 -14.80 5.97
C LYS A 244 15.57 -16.02 5.04
N SER A 245 15.15 -15.89 3.78
CA SER A 245 15.11 -16.97 2.81
C SER A 245 16.29 -17.01 1.85
N SER A 246 17.28 -16.13 2.00
CA SER A 246 18.43 -16.04 1.10
C SER A 246 19.66 -15.51 1.81
N GLU A 247 20.83 -15.63 1.16
CA GLU A 247 22.10 -15.04 1.61
C GLU A 247 22.38 -13.66 0.99
N ALA A 248 21.38 -13.04 0.35
CA ALA A 248 21.57 -11.75 -0.32
C ALA A 248 22.08 -10.67 0.66
N GLU A 249 23.07 -9.89 0.25
CA GLU A 249 23.58 -8.76 1.06
C GLU A 249 22.65 -7.54 1.00
N THR A 250 21.87 -7.43 -0.09
CA THR A 250 21.02 -6.28 -0.39
C THR A 250 19.66 -6.72 -0.92
N VAL A 251 18.61 -6.03 -0.50
CA VAL A 251 17.25 -6.14 -1.05
C VAL A 251 16.80 -4.77 -1.56
N ILE A 252 16.33 -4.68 -2.80
CA ILE A 252 15.75 -3.49 -3.40
C ILE A 252 14.22 -3.67 -3.44
N PRO A 253 13.44 -2.97 -2.60
CA PRO A 253 12.00 -3.11 -2.59
C PRO A 253 11.36 -2.26 -3.70
N LEU A 254 10.42 -2.86 -4.41
CA LEU A 254 9.61 -2.23 -5.46
C LEU A 254 8.13 -2.48 -5.22
N ALA A 255 7.30 -1.55 -5.65
CA ALA A 255 5.87 -1.75 -5.82
C ALA A 255 5.44 -1.35 -7.24
N LEU A 256 4.55 -2.13 -7.83
CA LEU A 256 3.92 -1.86 -9.12
C LEU A 256 2.42 -1.67 -8.92
N ALA A 257 1.87 -0.59 -9.47
CA ALA A 257 0.44 -0.32 -9.46
C ALA A 257 -0.11 -0.12 -10.87
N ALA A 258 -1.23 -0.77 -11.17
CA ALA A 258 -1.97 -0.52 -12.40
C ALA A 258 -2.57 0.90 -12.39
N VAL A 259 -2.46 1.61 -13.51
CA VAL A 259 -3.10 2.91 -13.72
C VAL A 259 -4.02 2.81 -14.93
N ARG A 260 -5.30 2.64 -14.61
CA ARG A 260 -6.36 2.27 -15.56
C ARG A 260 -6.28 3.05 -16.88
N GLY A 261 -6.13 2.29 -17.98
CA GLY A 261 -6.11 2.81 -19.35
C GLY A 261 -4.82 3.54 -19.72
N GLN A 262 -3.81 3.54 -18.85
CA GLN A 262 -2.52 4.19 -19.09
C GLN A 262 -1.36 3.19 -19.08
N GLY A 263 -1.20 2.40 -18.02
CA GLY A 263 -0.06 1.49 -17.89
C GLY A 263 0.32 1.21 -16.44
N ILE A 264 1.61 1.05 -16.16
CA ILE A 264 2.11 0.65 -14.83
C ILE A 264 2.88 1.79 -14.18
N TYR A 265 2.49 2.12 -12.96
CA TYR A 265 3.25 2.97 -12.06
C TYR A 265 4.20 2.12 -11.22
N ALA A 266 5.49 2.45 -11.21
CA ALA A 266 6.50 1.79 -10.41
C ALA A 266 7.01 2.72 -9.32
N VAL A 267 7.15 2.19 -8.11
CA VAL A 267 7.70 2.87 -6.94
C VAL A 267 8.87 2.06 -6.42
N GLU A 268 10.04 2.68 -6.38
CA GLU A 268 11.26 2.13 -5.82
C GLU A 268 11.49 2.71 -4.44
N PHE A 269 11.79 1.84 -3.49
CA PHE A 269 12.17 2.19 -2.13
C PHE A 269 13.68 2.05 -1.96
N LYS A 270 14.24 2.71 -0.96
CA LYS A 270 15.68 2.61 -0.68
C LYS A 270 16.09 1.15 -0.46
N ALA A 271 17.20 0.79 -1.09
CA ALA A 271 17.82 -0.51 -0.96
C ALA A 271 18.22 -0.72 0.50
N VAL A 272 17.86 -1.89 1.03
CA VAL A 272 18.15 -2.28 2.40
C VAL A 272 19.33 -3.22 2.35
N ARG A 273 20.35 -2.98 3.17
CA ARG A 273 21.47 -3.92 3.35
C ARG A 273 21.17 -4.81 4.54
N ARG A 274 21.68 -6.04 4.50
CA ARG A 274 21.52 -7.02 5.59
C ARG A 274 21.99 -6.47 6.94
N ALA A 275 23.10 -5.71 6.93
CA ALA A 275 23.66 -5.09 8.12
C ALA A 275 22.71 -4.07 8.78
N ASP A 276 21.80 -3.47 8.01
CA ASP A 276 20.88 -2.43 8.48
C ASP A 276 19.51 -3.03 8.89
N LEU A 277 19.33 -4.36 8.75
CA LEU A 277 18.05 -5.05 8.91
C LEU A 277 17.47 -4.97 10.33
N GLU A 278 18.30 -4.97 11.36
CA GLU A 278 17.84 -4.86 12.75
C GLU A 278 17.18 -3.50 13.04
N THR A 279 17.61 -2.47 12.32
CA THR A 279 17.08 -1.09 12.45
C THR A 279 16.05 -0.74 11.39
N PHE A 280 15.80 -1.63 10.44
CA PHE A 280 14.86 -1.40 9.35
C PHE A 280 13.41 -1.57 9.85
N ILE A 281 12.67 -0.46 9.89
CA ILE A 281 11.28 -0.44 10.37
C ILE A 281 10.29 -0.34 9.21
N SER A 282 10.55 0.55 8.26
CA SER A 282 9.65 0.86 7.15
C SER A 282 10.45 1.24 5.90
N PRO A 283 9.98 0.89 4.70
CA PRO A 283 10.66 1.27 3.47
C PRO A 283 10.59 2.79 3.26
N GLU A 284 11.72 3.40 2.96
CA GLU A 284 11.81 4.82 2.60
C GLU A 284 11.63 4.96 1.08
N PHE A 285 10.79 5.89 0.63
CA PHE A 285 10.64 6.21 -0.79
C PHE A 285 12.00 6.64 -1.38
N HIS A 286 12.30 6.17 -2.59
CA HIS A 286 13.50 6.58 -3.31
C HIS A 286 13.17 7.31 -4.62
N ARG A 287 12.44 6.64 -5.52
CA ARG A 287 11.98 7.25 -6.79
C ARG A 287 10.79 6.51 -7.36
N ASP A 288 10.15 7.11 -8.35
CA ASP A 288 9.02 6.54 -9.07
C ASP A 288 9.12 6.76 -10.58
N ALA A 289 8.34 5.99 -11.34
CA ALA A 289 8.16 6.19 -12.77
C ALA A 289 6.79 5.69 -13.23
N MET A 290 6.24 6.32 -14.26
CA MET A 290 5.03 5.89 -14.94
C MET A 290 5.37 5.32 -16.33
N PHE A 291 5.13 4.03 -16.51
CA PHE A 291 5.29 3.34 -17.78
C PHE A 291 3.96 3.34 -18.54
N VAL A 292 3.89 4.15 -19.59
CA VAL A 292 2.67 4.35 -20.38
C VAL A 292 2.66 3.35 -21.55
N PHE A 293 1.62 2.54 -21.63
CA PHE A 293 1.49 1.49 -22.65
C PHE A 293 0.91 2.02 -23.95
N MET A 294 1.57 1.67 -25.05
CA MET A 294 1.11 2.00 -26.39
C MET A 294 1.17 0.76 -27.31
N PRO A 295 0.01 0.24 -27.80
CA PRO A 295 -1.35 0.63 -27.42
C PRO A 295 -1.68 0.30 -25.94
N PRO A 296 -2.80 0.80 -25.39
CA PRO A 296 -3.25 0.43 -24.05
C PRO A 296 -3.44 -1.09 -23.90
N VAL A 297 -3.16 -1.62 -22.71
CA VAL A 297 -3.34 -3.03 -22.39
C VAL A 297 -4.64 -3.20 -21.58
N PRO A 298 -5.60 -4.01 -22.04
CA PRO A 298 -6.84 -4.23 -21.31
C PRO A 298 -6.59 -4.74 -19.88
N GLY A 299 -7.32 -4.14 -18.93
CA GLY A 299 -7.25 -4.51 -17.52
C GLY A 299 -6.12 -3.85 -16.73
N ILE A 300 -5.28 -3.04 -17.38
CA ILE A 300 -4.26 -2.19 -16.75
C ILE A 300 -4.59 -0.71 -16.95
#